data_AF-A0A6P9A3Z5-F1
#
_entry.id   AF-A0A6P9A3Z5-F1
#
_cell.length_a   1.000
_cell.length_b   1.000
_cell.length_c   1.000
_cell.angle_alpha   90.00
_cell.angle_beta   90.00
_cell.angle_gamma   90.00
#
_symmetry.space_group_name_H-M   'P 1'
#
loop_
_entity.id
_entity.type
_entity.pdbx_description
1 polymer ?
#
loop_
_entity_poly.entity_id
_entity_poly.type
_entity_poly.pdbx_seq_one_letter_code
_entity_poly.pdbx_strand_id
1 'polypeptide(L)'
;MALGKLIYCIALEYILDIDFEVYKPDAILKLSAEYPKLERFVLSKLRQLDRDNLYDDFDNKTADEKTIFTFRELSRSFAVSTLTHNRSGDVGNWRTSKQEMKDGFLLHVNGRGQLKEALKARQDKLSRFGFTDQPLPVIVDAGNNKQCLVIFDKTEYEVESPLKAVDVAFKSYHALHADYPVESEHMWMFLQKAIYKFDTKWDKSVNTVDVLVNEFNNSF
;
A
#
# COMPACT_ATOMS: atom_id res chain seq x y z
N MET A 1 -12.33 -27.66 1.50
CA MET A 1 -11.06 -26.95 1.26
C MET A 1 -11.17 -25.43 1.52
N ALA A 2 -12.32 -24.78 1.26
CA ALA A 2 -12.53 -23.34 1.52
C ALA A 2 -12.57 -22.96 3.02
N LEU A 3 -13.21 -23.76 3.88
CA LEU A 3 -13.33 -23.47 5.31
C LEU A 3 -11.97 -23.38 6.03
N GLY A 4 -11.03 -24.25 5.65
CA GLY A 4 -9.67 -24.24 6.21
C GLY A 4 -8.93 -22.94 5.89
N LYS A 5 -8.98 -22.48 4.62
CA LYS A 5 -8.36 -21.22 4.22
C LYS A 5 -8.97 -20.01 4.95
N LEU A 6 -10.29 -19.99 5.13
CA LEU A 6 -10.97 -18.92 5.86
C LEU A 6 -10.51 -18.86 7.33
N ILE A 7 -10.38 -20.02 8.00
CA ILE A 7 -9.87 -20.09 9.38
C ILE A 7 -8.44 -19.54 9.47
N TYR A 8 -7.56 -19.88 8.52
CA TYR A 8 -6.19 -19.35 8.50
C TYR A 8 -6.14 -17.84 8.25
N CYS A 9 -7.04 -17.28 7.43
CA CYS A 9 -7.10 -15.84 7.20
C CYS A 9 -7.52 -15.07 8.44
N ILE A 10 -8.59 -15.54 9.10
CA ILE A 10 -9.08 -14.94 10.35
C ILE A 10 -8.02 -15.06 11.46
N ALA A 11 -7.36 -16.22 11.56
CA ALA A 11 -6.31 -16.42 12.54
C ALA A 11 -5.10 -15.52 12.30
N LEU A 12 -4.66 -15.35 11.04
CA LEU A 12 -3.56 -14.45 10.71
C LEU A 12 -3.90 -13.01 11.07
N GLU A 13 -5.07 -12.53 10.66
CA GLU A 13 -5.52 -11.17 10.97
C GLU A 13 -5.53 -10.91 12.48
N TYR A 14 -6.11 -11.84 13.25
CA TYR A 14 -6.19 -11.72 14.70
C TYR A 14 -4.81 -11.72 15.37
N ILE A 15 -3.88 -12.56 14.91
CA ILE A 15 -2.50 -12.60 15.41
C ILE A 15 -1.78 -11.28 15.09
N LEU A 16 -1.91 -10.78 13.86
CA LEU A 16 -1.30 -9.51 13.46
C LEU A 16 -1.86 -8.34 14.27
N ASP A 17 -3.17 -8.32 14.55
CA ASP A 17 -3.78 -7.30 15.40
C ASP A 17 -3.24 -7.37 16.84
N ILE A 18 -3.08 -8.56 17.41
CA ILE A 18 -2.48 -8.73 18.74
C ILE A 18 -1.03 -8.22 18.75
N ASP A 19 -0.19 -8.70 17.83
CA ASP A 19 1.22 -8.32 17.77
C ASP A 19 1.38 -6.81 17.55
N PHE A 20 0.54 -6.24 16.67
CA PHE A 20 0.55 -4.81 16.40
C PHE A 20 0.06 -3.98 17.58
N GLU A 21 -0.96 -4.41 18.31
CA GLU A 21 -1.46 -3.70 19.51
C GLU A 21 -0.45 -3.74 20.66
N VAL A 22 0.26 -4.85 20.82
CA VAL A 22 1.40 -4.95 21.75
C VAL A 22 2.49 -3.97 21.35
N TYR A 23 2.76 -3.83 20.05
CA TYR A 23 3.76 -2.91 19.52
C TYR A 23 3.33 -1.44 19.60
N LYS A 24 2.06 -1.14 19.30
CA LYS A 24 1.43 0.18 19.28
C LYS A 24 -0.01 0.11 19.81
N PRO A 25 -0.20 0.38 21.11
CA PRO A 25 -1.53 0.43 21.70
C PRO A 25 -2.42 1.50 21.04
N ASP A 26 -3.72 1.22 20.99
CA ASP A 26 -4.78 2.08 20.45
C ASP A 26 -4.65 2.39 18.95
N ALA A 27 -3.85 1.59 18.22
CA ALA A 27 -3.52 1.85 16.82
C ALA A 27 -4.27 0.94 15.82
N ILE A 28 -4.91 -0.15 16.27
CA ILE A 28 -5.61 -1.14 15.42
C ILE A 28 -6.59 -0.49 14.42
N LEU A 29 -7.35 0.53 14.86
CA LEU A 29 -8.44 1.14 14.07
C LEU A 29 -8.05 2.49 13.45
N LYS A 30 -6.77 2.88 13.47
CA LYS A 30 -6.36 4.22 13.00
C LYS A 30 -6.62 4.43 11.52
N LEU A 31 -6.33 3.44 10.68
CA LEU A 31 -6.56 3.59 9.25
C LEU A 31 -8.04 3.76 8.92
N SER A 32 -8.93 2.96 9.50
CA SER A 32 -10.36 3.11 9.26
C SER A 32 -10.93 4.41 9.81
N ALA A 33 -10.48 4.86 10.99
CA ALA A 33 -10.91 6.11 11.59
C ALA A 33 -10.47 7.35 10.80
N GLU A 34 -9.25 7.35 10.26
CA GLU A 34 -8.68 8.50 9.54
C GLU A 34 -8.91 8.41 8.01
N TYR A 35 -9.41 7.28 7.49
CA TYR A 35 -9.64 7.09 6.05
C TYR A 35 -10.52 8.19 5.42
N PRO A 36 -11.62 8.66 6.03
CA PRO A 36 -12.40 9.76 5.47
C PRO A 36 -11.60 11.07 5.32
N LYS A 37 -10.66 11.32 6.24
CA LYS A 37 -9.74 12.47 6.15
C LYS A 37 -8.72 12.26 5.04
N LEU A 38 -8.15 11.06 4.94
CA LEU A 38 -7.21 10.67 3.89
C LEU A 38 -7.81 10.81 2.49
N GLU A 39 -9.04 10.31 2.30
CA GLU A 39 -9.77 10.43 1.05
C GLU A 39 -9.88 11.89 0.62
N ARG A 40 -10.44 12.75 1.48
CA ARG A 40 -10.56 14.19 1.22
C ARG A 40 -9.21 14.85 0.93
N PHE A 41 -8.16 14.47 1.65
CA PHE A 41 -6.82 14.99 1.44
C PHE A 41 -6.28 14.66 0.05
N VAL A 42 -6.28 13.39 -0.34
CA VAL A 42 -5.81 12.95 -1.68
C VAL A 42 -6.59 13.65 -2.78
N LEU A 43 -7.92 13.65 -2.64
CA LEU A 43 -8.85 14.36 -3.49
C LEU A 43 -8.53 15.85 -3.66
N SER A 44 -8.21 16.55 -2.56
CA SER A 44 -7.80 17.96 -2.61
C SER A 44 -6.48 18.17 -3.37
N LYS A 45 -5.52 17.26 -3.21
CA LYS A 45 -4.23 17.30 -3.91
C LYS A 45 -4.39 17.05 -5.40
N LEU A 46 -5.25 16.11 -5.79
CA LEU A 46 -5.55 15.85 -7.19
C LEU A 46 -6.17 17.06 -7.88
N ARG A 47 -7.09 17.77 -7.24
CA ARG A 47 -7.67 19.02 -7.79
C ARG A 47 -6.65 20.13 -8.01
N GLN A 48 -5.57 20.16 -7.23
CA GLN A 48 -4.48 21.11 -7.41
C GLN A 48 -3.54 20.71 -8.56
N LEU A 49 -3.34 19.41 -8.75
CA LEU A 49 -2.41 18.85 -9.74
C LEU A 49 -3.03 18.65 -11.13
N ASP A 50 -4.35 18.39 -11.19
CA ASP A 50 -5.07 18.02 -12.40
C ASP A 50 -6.30 18.91 -12.56
N ARG A 51 -6.33 19.72 -13.64
CA ARG A 51 -7.44 20.61 -14.00
C ARG A 51 -8.48 19.95 -14.89
N ASP A 52 -8.22 18.74 -15.38
CA ASP A 52 -9.03 18.02 -16.36
C ASP A 52 -9.67 16.76 -15.74
N ASN A 53 -10.98 16.84 -15.47
CA ASN A 53 -12.04 15.82 -15.44
C ASN A 53 -11.81 14.37 -14.92
N LEU A 54 -10.66 14.01 -14.34
CA LEU A 54 -10.47 12.68 -13.69
C LEU A 54 -11.42 12.46 -12.50
N TYR A 55 -12.07 13.55 -12.08
CA TYR A 55 -12.92 13.68 -10.91
C TYR A 55 -14.41 13.43 -11.19
N ASP A 56 -14.85 13.53 -12.45
CA ASP A 56 -16.27 13.70 -12.80
C ASP A 56 -17.15 12.48 -12.48
N ASP A 57 -16.55 11.39 -12.01
CA ASP A 57 -17.26 10.17 -11.62
C ASP A 57 -16.86 9.63 -10.24
N PHE A 58 -16.03 10.34 -9.46
CA PHE A 58 -15.62 9.83 -8.14
C PHE A 58 -16.84 9.60 -7.23
N ASP A 59 -17.81 10.50 -7.24
CA ASP A 59 -18.97 10.43 -6.35
C ASP A 59 -19.88 9.22 -6.65
N ASN A 60 -19.94 8.77 -7.91
CA ASN A 60 -20.76 7.63 -8.34
C ASN A 60 -20.10 6.26 -8.05
N LYS A 61 -18.82 6.25 -7.67
CA LYS A 61 -18.10 5.01 -7.35
C LYS A 61 -18.60 4.38 -6.06
N THR A 62 -18.56 3.06 -6.02
CA THR A 62 -18.74 2.28 -4.79
C THR A 62 -17.66 2.61 -3.76
N ALA A 63 -17.88 2.28 -2.49
CA ALA A 63 -16.92 2.54 -1.42
C ALA A 63 -15.54 1.91 -1.70
N ASP A 64 -15.52 0.69 -2.24
CA ASP A 64 -14.27 0.00 -2.57
C ASP A 64 -13.57 0.64 -3.76
N GLU A 65 -14.29 1.04 -4.81
CA GLU A 65 -13.70 1.76 -5.95
C GLU A 65 -13.11 3.10 -5.53
N LYS A 66 -13.78 3.82 -4.62
CA LYS A 66 -13.25 5.05 -3.99
C LYS A 66 -11.98 4.75 -3.22
N THR A 67 -11.95 3.66 -2.45
CA THR A 67 -10.77 3.21 -1.69
C THR A 67 -9.59 2.88 -2.59
N ILE A 68 -9.83 2.08 -3.64
CA ILE A 68 -8.82 1.73 -4.64
C ILE A 68 -8.28 2.98 -5.31
N PHE A 69 -9.16 3.89 -5.73
CA PHE A 69 -8.77 5.16 -6.34
C PHE A 69 -7.92 6.01 -5.40
N THR A 70 -8.39 6.25 -4.17
CA THR A 70 -7.69 7.05 -3.16
C THR A 70 -6.26 6.53 -2.92
N PHE A 71 -6.11 5.23 -2.70
CA PHE A 71 -4.80 4.65 -2.43
C PHE A 71 -3.87 4.64 -3.63
N ARG A 72 -4.38 4.36 -4.84
CA ARG A 72 -3.53 4.41 -6.04
C ARG A 72 -3.13 5.85 -6.38
N GLU A 73 -4.04 6.81 -6.25
CA GLU A 73 -3.75 8.21 -6.58
C GLU A 73 -2.94 8.96 -5.51
N LEU A 74 -2.85 8.44 -4.28
CA LEU A 74 -1.90 8.91 -3.26
C LEU A 74 -0.46 8.96 -3.79
N SER A 75 -0.09 8.04 -4.70
CA SER A 75 1.24 8.02 -5.33
C SER A 75 1.60 9.32 -6.08
N ARG A 76 0.60 10.12 -6.51
CA ARG A 76 0.83 11.40 -7.20
C ARG A 76 1.38 12.48 -6.28
N SER A 77 1.14 12.38 -4.97
CA SER A 77 1.66 13.30 -3.96
C SER A 77 3.17 13.17 -3.69
N PHE A 78 3.81 12.14 -4.25
CA PHE A 78 5.23 11.86 -4.03
C PHE A 78 6.03 12.05 -5.33
N ALA A 79 7.33 12.34 -5.24
CA ALA A 79 8.21 12.25 -6.40
C ALA A 79 8.52 10.78 -6.72
N VAL A 80 8.88 10.49 -7.98
CA VAL A 80 9.46 9.18 -8.33
C VAL A 80 10.81 9.02 -7.67
N SER A 81 11.09 7.82 -7.15
CA SER A 81 12.31 7.54 -6.40
C SER A 81 13.34 6.86 -7.31
N THR A 82 14.63 7.16 -7.12
CA THR A 82 15.71 6.44 -7.82
C THR A 82 16.48 5.62 -6.80
N LEU A 83 16.36 4.31 -6.91
CA LEU A 83 17.03 3.32 -6.11
C LEU A 83 18.35 2.99 -6.79
N THR A 84 19.45 3.09 -6.04
CA THR A 84 20.78 2.71 -6.54
C THR A 84 21.11 1.32 -6.03
N HIS A 85 21.57 0.46 -6.91
CA HIS A 85 22.03 -0.88 -6.55
C HIS A 85 23.50 -1.03 -6.96
N ASN A 86 24.34 -1.29 -5.97
CA ASN A 86 25.77 -1.57 -6.15
C ASN A 86 26.01 -3.07 -5.96
N ARG A 87 26.00 -3.85 -7.04
CA ARG A 87 26.67 -5.17 -7.06
C ARG A 87 27.97 -5.05 -7.81
N SER A 88 29.04 -5.54 -7.19
CA SER A 88 30.39 -5.78 -7.73
C SER A 88 30.58 -5.34 -9.19
N GLY A 89 30.81 -4.04 -9.40
CA GLY A 89 31.24 -3.47 -10.68
C GLY A 89 30.16 -2.93 -11.62
N ASP A 90 28.86 -3.19 -11.37
CA ASP A 90 27.76 -2.66 -12.20
C ASP A 90 26.78 -1.84 -11.34
N VAL A 91 26.76 -0.52 -11.55
CA VAL A 91 25.87 0.41 -10.84
C VAL A 91 24.56 0.50 -11.62
N GLY A 92 23.58 -0.30 -11.21
CA GLY A 92 22.24 -0.25 -11.76
C GLY A 92 21.39 0.78 -11.02
N ASN A 93 20.84 1.75 -11.75
CA ASN A 93 19.85 2.69 -11.21
C ASN A 93 18.42 2.23 -11.59
N TRP A 94 17.57 2.03 -10.59
CA TRP A 94 16.14 1.81 -10.78
C TRP A 94 15.38 3.08 -10.41
N ARG A 95 14.94 3.82 -11.43
CA ARG A 95 13.95 4.88 -11.26
C ARG A 95 12.55 4.26 -11.25
N THR A 96 11.87 4.31 -10.11
CA THR A 96 10.53 3.74 -9.96
C THR A 96 9.52 4.54 -10.77
N SER A 97 8.74 3.88 -11.62
CA SER A 97 7.69 4.55 -12.36
C SER A 97 6.50 4.87 -11.46
N LYS A 98 5.62 5.80 -11.86
CA LYS A 98 4.37 6.05 -11.14
C LYS A 98 3.49 4.80 -11.04
N GLN A 99 3.45 4.00 -12.11
CA GLN A 99 2.71 2.75 -12.09
C GLN A 99 3.31 1.76 -11.09
N GLU A 100 4.64 1.69 -10.99
CA GLU A 100 5.32 0.83 -10.01
C GLU A 100 5.04 1.27 -8.57
N MET A 101 5.03 2.58 -8.31
CA MET A 101 4.63 3.11 -7.00
C MET A 101 3.19 2.72 -6.66
N LYS A 102 2.27 2.85 -7.61
CA LYS A 102 0.86 2.44 -7.44
C LYS A 102 0.77 0.95 -7.13
N ASP A 103 1.43 0.12 -7.92
CA ASP A 103 1.31 -1.33 -7.85
C ASP A 103 2.05 -1.92 -6.64
N GLY A 104 3.13 -1.29 -6.18
CA GLY A 104 3.79 -1.67 -4.93
C GLY A 104 3.08 -1.17 -3.68
N PHE A 105 2.11 -0.26 -3.80
CA PHE A 105 1.28 0.15 -2.67
C PHE A 105 -0.06 -0.59 -2.64
N LEU A 106 -0.71 -0.72 -3.79
CA LEU A 106 -1.95 -1.47 -3.98
C LEU A 106 -2.00 -1.98 -5.42
N LEU A 107 -1.64 -3.25 -5.63
CA LEU A 107 -1.70 -3.87 -6.94
C LEU A 107 -3.17 -4.07 -7.34
N HIS A 108 -3.59 -3.48 -8.44
CA HIS A 108 -4.95 -3.62 -8.96
C HIS A 108 -4.90 -4.22 -10.37
N VAL A 109 -5.50 -5.39 -10.56
CA VAL A 109 -5.44 -6.17 -11.81
C VAL A 109 -6.82 -6.67 -12.23
N ASN A 110 -7.06 -6.76 -13.54
CA ASN A 110 -8.35 -7.12 -14.12
C ASN A 110 -8.58 -8.64 -14.21
N GLY A 111 -8.11 -9.40 -13.22
CA GLY A 111 -8.27 -10.85 -13.15
C GLY A 111 -7.00 -11.63 -12.82
N ARG A 112 -7.19 -12.92 -12.52
CA ARG A 112 -6.13 -13.83 -12.03
C ARG A 112 -5.00 -14.09 -13.03
N GLY A 113 -5.26 -13.97 -14.34
CA GLY A 113 -4.22 -14.09 -15.37
C GLY A 113 -3.19 -12.98 -15.25
N GLN A 114 -3.67 -11.72 -15.23
CA GLN A 114 -2.84 -10.54 -15.04
C GLN A 114 -2.14 -10.53 -13.68
N LEU A 115 -2.78 -11.05 -12.62
CA LEU A 115 -2.15 -11.19 -11.32
C LEU A 115 -0.83 -11.98 -11.40
N LYS A 116 -0.85 -13.16 -12.05
CA LYS A 116 0.34 -14.01 -12.17
C LYS A 116 1.46 -13.33 -12.94
N GLU A 117 1.11 -12.62 -14.00
CA GLU A 117 2.06 -11.86 -14.82
C GLU A 117 2.67 -10.70 -14.02
N ALA A 118 1.84 -9.95 -13.31
CA ALA A 118 2.27 -8.82 -12.49
C ALA A 118 3.21 -9.26 -11.35
N LEU A 119 2.86 -10.33 -10.61
CA LEU A 119 3.69 -10.86 -9.53
C LEU A 119 5.03 -11.37 -10.06
N LYS A 120 5.05 -12.07 -11.20
CA LYS A 120 6.29 -12.53 -11.81
C LYS A 120 7.17 -11.37 -12.26
N ALA A 121 6.61 -10.40 -12.97
CA ALA A 121 7.34 -9.22 -13.42
C ALA A 121 7.93 -8.41 -12.25
N ARG A 122 7.14 -8.27 -11.17
CA ARG A 122 7.58 -7.66 -9.91
C ARG A 122 8.74 -8.44 -9.30
N GLN A 123 8.61 -9.75 -9.12
CA GLN A 123 9.64 -10.61 -8.53
C GLN A 123 10.95 -10.58 -9.33
N ASP A 124 10.87 -10.69 -10.66
CA ASP A 124 12.03 -10.63 -11.55
C ASP A 124 12.75 -9.29 -11.40
N LYS A 125 11.99 -8.19 -11.27
CA LYS A 125 12.55 -6.86 -11.09
C LYS A 125 13.20 -6.66 -9.71
N LEU A 126 12.52 -7.03 -8.64
CA LEU A 126 13.07 -6.96 -7.28
C LEU A 126 14.37 -7.78 -7.18
N SER A 127 14.36 -9.01 -7.71
CA SER A 127 15.52 -9.90 -7.72
C SER A 127 16.71 -9.31 -8.49
N ARG A 128 16.43 -8.65 -9.63
CA ARG A 128 17.46 -7.96 -10.42
C ARG A 128 18.16 -6.85 -9.62
N PHE A 129 17.42 -6.15 -8.77
CA PHE A 129 17.93 -5.04 -7.94
C PHE A 129 18.25 -5.45 -6.49
N GLY A 130 18.27 -6.77 -6.19
CA GLY A 130 18.69 -7.27 -4.88
C GLY A 130 17.70 -7.02 -3.73
N PHE A 131 16.43 -6.74 -4.05
CA PHE A 131 15.37 -6.56 -3.06
C PHE A 131 14.54 -7.84 -2.88
N THR A 132 14.00 -8.02 -1.68
CA THR A 132 13.02 -9.08 -1.37
C THR A 132 11.60 -8.58 -1.63
N ASP A 133 10.69 -9.50 -1.95
CA ASP A 133 9.28 -9.16 -1.98
C ASP A 133 8.76 -8.96 -0.55
N GLN A 134 7.83 -8.04 -0.40
CA GLN A 134 7.22 -7.67 0.87
C GLN A 134 5.72 -7.97 0.81
N PRO A 135 5.03 -8.09 1.96
CA PRO A 135 3.58 -8.23 1.99
C PRO A 135 2.88 -7.27 1.03
N LEU A 136 2.03 -7.77 0.14
CA LEU A 136 1.45 -6.97 -0.93
C LEU A 136 -0.08 -7.01 -0.89
N PRO A 137 -0.77 -5.87 -0.68
CA PRO A 137 -2.21 -5.81 -0.87
C PRO A 137 -2.54 -5.82 -2.36
N VAL A 138 -3.50 -6.67 -2.73
CA VAL A 138 -3.87 -6.94 -4.13
C VAL A 138 -5.38 -6.92 -4.28
N ILE A 139 -5.86 -6.20 -5.29
CA ILE A 139 -7.25 -6.24 -5.73
C ILE A 139 -7.32 -6.92 -7.10
N VAL A 140 -8.07 -8.01 -7.15
CA VAL A 140 -8.38 -8.71 -8.40
C VAL A 140 -9.81 -8.36 -8.78
N ASP A 141 -9.96 -7.50 -9.79
CA ASP A 141 -11.26 -7.07 -10.30
C ASP A 141 -11.58 -7.79 -11.62
N ALA A 142 -12.37 -8.86 -11.54
CA ALA A 142 -12.83 -9.60 -12.71
C ALA A 142 -14.25 -9.16 -13.13
N GLY A 143 -14.53 -7.84 -13.08
CA GLY A 143 -15.83 -7.26 -13.41
C GLY A 143 -16.83 -7.46 -12.29
N ASN A 144 -17.66 -8.49 -12.39
CA ASN A 144 -18.69 -8.74 -11.36
C ASN A 144 -18.14 -9.43 -10.10
N ASN A 145 -16.88 -9.87 -10.13
CA ASN A 145 -16.25 -10.56 -9.01
C ASN A 145 -14.95 -9.85 -8.63
N LYS A 146 -14.95 -9.26 -7.44
CA LYS A 146 -13.81 -8.55 -6.87
C LYS A 146 -13.29 -9.32 -5.66
N GLN A 147 -11.98 -9.54 -5.63
CA GLN A 147 -11.30 -10.18 -4.50
C GLN A 147 -10.27 -9.22 -3.92
N CYS A 148 -10.29 -9.06 -2.61
CA CYS A 148 -9.29 -8.29 -1.87
C CYS A 148 -8.36 -9.28 -1.17
N LEU A 149 -7.08 -9.24 -1.51
CA LEU A 149 -6.08 -10.20 -1.06
C LEU A 149 -4.91 -9.46 -0.39
N VAL A 150 -4.23 -10.14 0.53
CA VAL A 150 -2.87 -9.81 0.94
C VAL A 150 -1.98 -11.01 0.62
N ILE A 151 -0.92 -10.77 -0.13
CA ILE A 151 0.02 -11.81 -0.54
C ILE A 151 1.25 -11.74 0.36
N PHE A 152 1.55 -12.85 1.02
CA PHE A 152 2.76 -13.05 1.81
C PHE A 152 3.61 -14.13 1.15
N ASP A 153 4.76 -13.74 0.59
CA ASP A 153 5.63 -14.61 -0.21
C ASP A 153 4.85 -15.29 -1.36
N LYS A 154 4.21 -16.44 -1.09
CA LYS A 154 3.45 -17.24 -2.06
C LYS A 154 2.03 -17.58 -1.60
N THR A 155 1.63 -17.08 -0.44
CA THR A 155 0.33 -17.39 0.17
C THR A 155 -0.60 -16.20 0.02
N GLU A 156 -1.79 -16.45 -0.49
CA GLU A 156 -2.86 -15.47 -0.64
C GLU A 156 -3.83 -15.56 0.54
N TYR A 157 -4.08 -14.43 1.19
CA TYR A 157 -5.07 -14.30 2.26
C TYR A 157 -6.16 -13.36 1.81
N GLU A 158 -7.40 -13.82 1.81
CA GLU A 158 -8.55 -13.03 1.38
C GLU A 158 -9.11 -12.23 2.55
N VAL A 159 -9.39 -10.96 2.31
CA VAL A 159 -9.90 -10.00 3.29
C VAL A 159 -11.15 -9.31 2.75
N GLU A 160 -11.89 -8.65 3.63
CA GLU A 160 -13.24 -8.14 3.33
C GLU A 160 -13.28 -6.89 2.44
N SER A 161 -12.20 -6.09 2.38
CA SER A 161 -12.20 -4.83 1.62
C SER A 161 -10.79 -4.40 1.21
N PRO A 162 -10.65 -3.48 0.23
CA PRO A 162 -9.36 -2.90 -0.14
C PRO A 162 -8.70 -2.13 1.02
N LEU A 163 -9.52 -1.48 1.86
CA LEU A 163 -9.05 -0.80 3.06
C LEU A 163 -8.40 -1.78 4.03
N LYS A 164 -9.05 -2.92 4.23
CA LYS A 164 -8.53 -3.99 5.10
C LYS A 164 -7.27 -4.62 4.53
N ALA A 165 -7.15 -4.78 3.20
CA ALA A 165 -5.93 -5.30 2.58
C ALA A 165 -4.72 -4.42 2.89
N VAL A 166 -4.87 -3.09 2.78
CA VAL A 166 -3.81 -2.13 3.12
C VAL A 166 -3.50 -2.14 4.62
N ASP A 167 -4.52 -2.19 5.49
CA ASP A 167 -4.34 -2.27 6.95
C ASP A 167 -3.57 -3.52 7.37
N VAL A 168 -3.95 -4.69 6.87
CA VAL A 168 -3.30 -5.97 7.17
C VAL A 168 -1.86 -5.99 6.65
N ALA A 169 -1.63 -5.51 5.43
CA ALA A 169 -0.26 -5.37 4.90
C ALA A 169 0.58 -4.45 5.78
N PHE A 170 0.05 -3.27 6.16
CA PHE A 170 0.75 -2.32 7.03
C PHE A 170 1.16 -2.94 8.37
N LYS A 171 0.20 -3.53 9.08
CA LYS A 171 0.43 -4.19 10.37
C LYS A 171 1.46 -5.31 10.26
N SER A 172 1.43 -6.06 9.16
CA SER A 172 2.36 -7.15 8.95
C SER A 172 3.83 -6.72 8.81
N TYR A 173 4.11 -5.55 8.22
CA TYR A 173 5.49 -5.05 8.17
C TYR A 173 6.05 -4.84 9.59
N HIS A 174 5.23 -4.35 10.50
CA HIS A 174 5.64 -4.12 11.89
C HIS A 174 5.71 -5.40 12.72
N ALA A 175 4.71 -6.28 12.59
CA ALA A 175 4.70 -7.56 13.30
C ALA A 175 5.84 -8.49 12.85
N LEU A 176 6.19 -8.48 11.56
CA LEU A 176 7.24 -9.33 10.98
C LEU A 176 8.61 -8.65 10.91
N HIS A 177 8.73 -7.39 11.36
CA HIS A 177 9.93 -6.57 11.16
C HIS A 177 10.41 -6.54 9.71
N ALA A 178 9.46 -6.48 8.77
CA ALA A 178 9.72 -6.45 7.34
C ALA A 178 9.91 -5.00 6.86
N ASP A 179 10.73 -4.82 5.81
CA ASP A 179 10.84 -3.54 5.13
C ASP A 179 9.56 -3.21 4.36
N TYR A 180 9.31 -1.92 4.11
CA TYR A 180 8.27 -1.55 3.16
C TYR A 180 8.67 -1.87 1.71
N PRO A 181 7.71 -2.15 0.81
CA PRO A 181 7.98 -2.29 -0.61
C PRO A 181 8.76 -1.09 -1.14
N VAL A 182 9.93 -1.35 -1.73
CA VAL A 182 10.90 -0.29 -2.03
C VAL A 182 10.39 0.73 -3.05
N GLU A 183 9.56 0.28 -4.00
CA GLU A 183 8.95 1.18 -4.99
C GLU A 183 7.87 2.11 -4.42
N SER A 184 7.29 1.80 -3.27
CA SER A 184 6.20 2.56 -2.64
C SER A 184 6.50 2.96 -1.18
N GLU A 185 7.75 2.83 -0.73
CA GLU A 185 8.20 3.05 0.66
C GLU A 185 7.66 4.36 1.24
N HIS A 186 7.72 5.45 0.47
CA HIS A 186 7.23 6.77 0.88
C HIS A 186 5.73 6.82 1.22
N MET A 187 4.91 6.01 0.53
CA MET A 187 3.47 5.95 0.79
C MET A 187 3.18 5.21 2.10
N TRP A 188 3.93 4.15 2.39
CA TRP A 188 3.85 3.42 3.64
C TRP A 188 4.37 4.23 4.82
N MET A 189 5.50 4.93 4.66
CA MET A 189 6.00 5.88 5.66
C MET A 189 5.01 7.02 5.93
N PHE A 190 4.32 7.50 4.91
CA PHE A 190 3.24 8.47 5.09
C PHE A 190 2.10 7.89 5.93
N LEU A 191 1.64 6.66 5.67
CA LEU A 191 0.65 6.02 6.54
C LEU A 191 1.15 5.92 7.99
N GLN A 192 2.40 5.48 8.19
CA GLN A 192 3.01 5.34 9.51
C GLN A 192 2.95 6.66 10.31
N LYS A 193 3.40 7.76 9.69
CA LYS A 193 3.55 9.06 10.36
C LYS A 193 2.26 9.87 10.42
N ALA A 194 1.46 9.88 9.35
CA ALA A 194 0.26 10.70 9.25
C ALA A 194 -0.97 10.03 9.88
N ILE A 195 -1.12 8.72 9.66
CA ILE A 195 -2.33 7.97 10.03
C ILE A 195 -2.15 7.25 11.37
N TYR A 196 -1.11 6.42 11.48
CA TYR A 196 -0.84 5.67 12.71
C TYR A 196 -0.05 6.48 13.75
N LYS A 197 0.51 7.63 13.35
CA LYS A 197 1.12 8.65 14.22
C LYS A 197 2.28 8.13 15.07
N PHE A 198 3.19 7.36 14.47
CA PHE A 198 4.43 6.96 15.13
C PHE A 198 5.63 6.96 14.20
N ASP A 199 6.81 7.04 14.82
CA ASP A 199 8.11 6.85 14.18
C ASP A 199 8.78 5.57 14.70
N THR A 200 9.72 5.04 13.92
CA THR A 200 10.62 3.95 14.32
C THR A 200 12.07 4.41 14.26
N LYS A 201 12.95 3.72 15.00
CA LYS A 201 14.39 3.97 14.94
C LYS A 201 15.04 3.67 13.58
N TRP A 202 14.32 3.00 12.69
CA TRP A 202 14.77 2.62 11.36
C TRP A 202 14.24 3.56 10.27
N ASP A 203 13.42 4.55 10.64
CA ASP A 203 12.83 5.47 9.68
C ASP A 203 13.90 6.26 8.95
N LYS A 204 13.81 6.27 7.63
CA LYS A 204 14.62 7.12 6.78
C LYS A 204 14.09 8.56 6.85
N SER A 205 14.98 9.54 6.90
CA SER A 205 14.56 10.94 6.73
C SER A 205 14.23 11.18 5.26
N VAL A 206 12.95 11.45 4.99
CA VAL A 206 12.48 11.79 3.63
C VAL A 206 11.67 13.08 3.70
N ASN A 207 12.29 14.18 3.29
CA ASN A 207 11.69 15.52 3.30
C ASN A 207 10.29 15.56 2.66
N THR A 208 10.08 14.84 1.54
CA THR A 208 8.77 14.82 0.87
C THR A 208 7.68 14.18 1.73
N VAL A 209 8.01 13.12 2.49
CA VAL A 209 7.07 12.50 3.42
C VAL A 209 6.75 13.47 4.55
N ASP A 210 7.75 14.08 5.17
CA ASP A 210 7.54 14.98 6.30
C ASP A 210 6.72 16.23 5.90
N VAL A 211 6.95 16.79 4.70
CA VAL A 211 6.11 17.87 4.15
C VAL A 211 4.68 17.40 3.99
N LEU A 212 4.45 16.23 3.37
CA LEU A 212 3.10 15.73 3.11
C LEU A 212 2.35 15.38 4.41
N VAL A 213 3.05 14.85 5.42
CA VAL A 213 2.52 14.61 6.77
C VAL A 213 2.06 15.92 7.40
N ASN A 214 2.88 16.97 7.33
CA ASN A 214 2.52 18.28 7.86
C ASN A 214 1.30 18.87 7.12
N GLU A 215 1.24 18.75 5.80
CA GLU A 215 0.08 19.18 5.03
C GLU A 215 -1.18 18.40 5.43
N PHE A 216 -1.10 17.07 5.56
CA PHE A 216 -2.22 16.23 5.99
C PHE A 216 -2.72 16.60 7.39
N ASN A 217 -1.81 16.80 8.34
CA ASN A 217 -2.15 17.16 9.72
C ASN A 217 -2.87 18.51 9.80
N ASN A 218 -2.46 19.48 8.97
CA ASN A 218 -3.06 20.81 8.90
C ASN A 218 -4.24 20.91 7.91
N SER A 219 -4.61 19.80 7.26
CA SER A 219 -5.79 19.76 6.40
C SER A 219 -7.06 19.64 7.25
N PHE A 220 -8.09 20.39 6.81
CA PHE A 220 -9.48 20.50 7.27
C PHE A 220 -9.95 19.59 8.42
#